data_AF-A0AAE1MK63-F1
#
_entry.id   AF-A0AAE1MK63-F1
#
_cell.length_a   1.000
_cell.length_b   1.000
_cell.length_c   1.000
_cell.angle_alpha   90.00
_cell.angle_beta   90.00
_cell.angle_gamma   90.00
#
_symmetry.space_group_name_H-M   'P 1'
#
loop_
_entity.id
_entity.type
_entity.pdbx_description
1 polymer ?
#
loop_
_entity_poly.entity_id
_entity_poly.type
_entity_poly.pdbx_seq_one_letter_code
_entity_poly.pdbx_strand_id
1 'polypeptide(L)'
;MKKTAESCMAVSTLITTGVFTAAFSIPGGINDSSGNPNYLQKPSFLTFAIADATAMISSSTSILIFLSILISRYAEDDFHKSIPLKLISVLVALFISIISIMVGFSSAFFIMYYHGSKWVPNFIFALAFIPIPLIAFLLFPLWSDIVYSTYFCRNFFRPSKHMLF
;
A
#
# COMPACT_ATOMS: atom_id res chain seq x y z
N MET A 1 11.31 -1.28 -17.79
CA MET A 1 10.10 -1.82 -17.14
C MET A 1 10.39 -2.97 -16.16
N LYS A 2 11.20 -3.99 -16.50
CA LYS A 2 11.56 -5.07 -15.54
C LYS A 2 12.26 -4.55 -14.28
N LYS A 3 13.30 -3.73 -14.43
CA LYS A 3 13.98 -3.04 -13.32
C LYS A 3 13.02 -2.22 -12.44
N THR A 4 12.05 -1.53 -13.05
CA THR A 4 11.05 -0.72 -12.32
C THR A 4 10.10 -1.60 -11.49
N ALA A 5 9.65 -2.74 -12.04
CA ALA A 5 8.83 -3.71 -11.33
C ALA A 5 9.60 -4.40 -10.19
N GLU A 6 10.88 -4.72 -10.39
CA GLU A 6 11.76 -5.27 -9.36
C GLU A 6 11.97 -4.27 -8.21
N SER A 7 12.26 -2.99 -8.52
CA SER A 7 12.39 -1.96 -7.49
C SER A 7 11.08 -1.75 -6.71
N CYS A 8 9.93 -1.75 -7.38
CA CYS A 8 8.64 -1.57 -6.71
C CYS A 8 8.22 -2.80 -5.89
N MET A 9 8.56 -4.00 -6.36
CA MET A 9 8.42 -5.23 -5.58
C MET A 9 9.30 -5.17 -4.34
N ALA A 10 10.56 -4.71 -4.45
CA ALA A 10 11.45 -4.56 -3.29
C ALA A 10 10.88 -3.58 -2.26
N VAL A 11 10.33 -2.43 -2.69
CA VAL A 11 9.65 -1.48 -1.79
C VAL A 11 8.43 -2.14 -1.12
N SER A 12 7.62 -2.88 -1.86
CA SER A 12 6.46 -3.61 -1.31
C SER A 12 6.90 -4.67 -0.28
N THR A 13 7.97 -5.41 -0.57
CA THR A 13 8.54 -6.39 0.36
C THR A 13 9.03 -5.73 1.63
N LEU A 14 9.73 -4.59 1.54
CA LEU A 14 10.18 -3.82 2.69
C LEU A 14 8.99 -3.35 3.57
N ILE A 15 7.93 -2.87 2.94
CA ILE A 15 6.67 -2.50 3.61
C ILE A 15 6.09 -3.70 4.34
N THR A 16 5.93 -4.84 3.66
CA THR A 16 5.40 -6.08 4.28
C THR A 16 6.24 -6.54 5.45
N THR A 17 7.57 -6.53 5.33
CA THR A 17 8.48 -6.90 6.42
C THR A 17 8.34 -5.96 7.60
N GLY A 18 8.31 -4.64 7.36
CA GLY A 18 8.15 -3.64 8.41
C GLY A 18 6.83 -3.79 9.18
N VAL A 19 5.72 -3.97 8.47
CA VAL A 19 4.39 -4.20 9.05
C VAL A 19 4.37 -5.52 9.82
N PHE A 20 4.91 -6.60 9.27
CA PHE A 20 5.00 -7.88 9.97
C PHE A 20 5.79 -7.76 11.28
N THR A 21 6.93 -7.09 11.29
CA THR A 21 7.69 -6.84 12.52
C THR A 21 6.90 -5.98 13.52
N ALA A 22 6.13 -5.00 13.04
CA ALA A 22 5.28 -4.16 13.88
C ALA A 22 4.10 -4.95 14.49
N ALA A 23 3.50 -5.87 13.74
CA ALA A 23 2.42 -6.74 14.20
C ALA A 23 2.77 -7.53 15.47
N PHE A 24 4.01 -8.03 15.53
CA PHE A 24 4.52 -8.81 16.67
C PHE A 24 5.19 -7.98 17.76
N SER A 25 5.52 -6.72 17.47
CA SER A 25 6.07 -5.80 18.48
C SER A 25 4.92 -5.18 19.27
N ILE A 26 4.50 -5.82 20.38
CA ILE A 26 3.38 -5.36 21.21
C ILE A 26 3.63 -3.92 21.68
N PRO A 27 2.92 -2.90 21.11
CA PRO A 27 3.10 -1.53 21.55
C PRO A 27 2.46 -1.39 22.93
N GLY A 28 3.28 -1.05 23.94
CA GLY A 28 2.83 -0.85 25.32
C GLY A 28 3.03 -2.02 26.27
N GLY A 29 3.67 -3.12 25.82
CA GLY A 29 4.08 -4.23 26.67
C GLY A 29 2.95 -5.17 27.11
N ILE A 30 3.35 -6.25 27.78
CA ILE A 30 2.47 -7.30 28.31
C ILE A 30 2.26 -7.02 29.81
N ASN A 31 1.04 -7.18 30.31
CA ASN A 31 0.81 -7.10 31.76
C ASN A 31 1.22 -8.42 32.43
N ASP A 32 2.25 -8.36 33.28
CA ASP A 32 2.81 -9.51 34.02
C ASP A 32 1.80 -10.20 34.93
N SER A 33 0.70 -9.53 35.32
CA SER A 33 -0.35 -10.08 36.18
C SER A 33 -1.44 -10.87 35.46
N SER A 34 -1.61 -10.67 34.15
CA SER A 34 -2.72 -11.23 33.38
C SER A 34 -2.30 -11.92 32.08
N GLY A 35 -1.02 -11.83 31.68
CA GLY A 35 -0.49 -12.44 30.46
C GLY A 35 -1.03 -11.82 29.17
N ASN A 36 -1.91 -10.83 29.27
CA ASN A 36 -2.54 -10.16 28.13
C ASN A 36 -1.82 -8.83 27.81
N PRO A 37 -1.70 -8.46 26.52
CA PRO A 37 -1.29 -7.12 26.10
C PRO A 37 -2.03 -6.02 26.88
N ASN A 38 -1.29 -5.08 27.47
CA ASN A 38 -1.80 -4.10 28.43
C ASN A 38 -2.93 -3.21 27.86
N TYR A 39 -3.02 -3.10 26.53
CA TYR A 39 -3.96 -2.22 25.81
C TYR A 39 -4.99 -2.97 24.95
N LEU A 40 -5.16 -4.28 25.10
CA LEU A 40 -6.03 -5.14 24.26
C LEU A 40 -7.48 -4.65 24.16
N GLN A 41 -7.99 -4.02 25.22
CA GLN A 41 -9.37 -3.53 25.30
C GLN A 41 -9.53 -2.06 24.85
N LYS A 42 -8.46 -1.40 24.38
CA LYS A 42 -8.51 0.01 23.98
C LYS A 42 -8.74 0.16 22.47
N PRO A 43 -9.53 1.16 22.04
CA PRO A 43 -9.83 1.37 20.62
C PRO A 43 -8.59 1.65 19.77
N SER A 44 -7.53 2.25 20.35
CA SER A 44 -6.26 2.51 19.66
C SER A 44 -5.55 1.21 19.26
N PHE A 45 -5.53 0.20 20.14
CA PHE A 45 -4.90 -1.09 19.84
C PHE A 45 -5.66 -1.86 18.75
N LEU A 46 -6.99 -1.83 18.80
CA LEU A 46 -7.82 -2.44 17.75
C LEU A 46 -7.62 -1.72 16.39
N THR A 47 -7.56 -0.39 16.41
CA THR A 47 -7.26 0.41 15.19
C THR A 47 -5.87 0.10 14.64
N PHE A 48 -4.88 -0.07 15.53
CA PHE A 48 -3.53 -0.50 15.15
C PHE A 48 -3.56 -1.87 14.47
N ALA A 49 -4.19 -2.87 15.07
CA ALA A 49 -4.25 -4.23 14.53
C ALA A 49 -4.98 -4.30 13.17
N ILE A 50 -6.09 -3.58 13.02
CA ILE A 50 -6.81 -3.52 11.74
C ILE A 50 -5.98 -2.80 10.66
N ALA A 51 -5.34 -1.69 11.03
CA ALA A 51 -4.48 -0.94 10.10
C ALA A 51 -3.26 -1.79 9.66
N ASP A 52 -2.63 -2.49 10.60
CA ASP A 52 -1.49 -3.36 10.33
C ASP A 52 -1.89 -4.55 9.41
N ALA A 53 -3.00 -5.23 9.72
CA ALA A 53 -3.50 -6.32 8.89
C ALA A 53 -3.87 -5.86 7.46
N THR A 54 -4.53 -4.72 7.33
CA THR A 54 -4.87 -4.15 6.01
C THR A 54 -3.64 -3.70 5.24
N ALA A 55 -2.61 -3.15 5.91
CA ALA A 55 -1.32 -2.81 5.30
C ALA A 55 -0.61 -4.07 4.78
N MET A 56 -0.61 -5.14 5.55
CA MET A 56 0.06 -6.40 5.22
C MET A 56 -0.62 -7.09 4.02
N ILE A 57 -1.96 -7.19 4.03
CA ILE A 57 -2.73 -7.83 2.95
C ILE A 57 -2.57 -7.03 1.65
N SER A 58 -2.71 -5.71 1.71
CA SER A 58 -2.59 -4.84 0.53
C SER A 58 -1.17 -4.87 -0.07
N SER A 59 -0.12 -4.82 0.77
CA SER A 59 1.27 -4.92 0.30
C SER A 59 1.60 -6.30 -0.27
N SER A 60 1.14 -7.38 0.38
CA SER A 60 1.31 -8.76 -0.13
C SER A 60 0.61 -8.95 -1.48
N THR A 61 -0.59 -8.36 -1.64
CA THR A 61 -1.31 -8.37 -2.93
C THR A 61 -0.53 -7.62 -4.01
N SER A 62 0.07 -6.47 -3.68
CA SER A 62 0.97 -5.72 -4.58
C SER A 62 2.15 -6.57 -5.05
N ILE A 63 2.83 -7.27 -4.12
CA ILE A 63 3.95 -8.18 -4.43
C ILE A 63 3.49 -9.28 -5.40
N LEU A 64 2.35 -9.92 -5.14
CA LEU A 64 1.82 -11.00 -5.99
C LEU A 64 1.50 -10.51 -7.41
N ILE A 65 0.94 -9.30 -7.56
CA ILE A 65 0.64 -8.75 -8.87
C ILE A 65 1.94 -8.34 -9.60
N PHE A 66 2.92 -7.75 -8.91
CA PHE A 66 4.25 -7.49 -9.51
C PHE A 66 4.95 -8.78 -9.93
N LEU A 67 4.84 -9.83 -9.12
CA LEU A 67 5.39 -11.14 -9.41
C LEU A 67 4.67 -11.76 -10.61
N SER A 68 3.35 -11.63 -10.69
CA SER A 68 2.57 -12.01 -11.86
C SER A 68 3.02 -11.24 -13.11
N ILE A 69 3.34 -9.94 -13.02
CA ILE A 69 3.87 -9.15 -14.14
C ILE A 69 5.26 -9.66 -14.56
N LEU A 70 6.15 -9.97 -13.62
CA LEU A 70 7.49 -10.49 -13.89
C LEU A 70 7.46 -11.89 -14.51
N ILE A 71 6.58 -12.77 -14.03
CA ILE A 71 6.39 -14.15 -14.53
C ILE A 71 5.63 -14.15 -15.86
N SER A 72 4.55 -13.37 -15.99
CA SER A 72 3.72 -13.32 -17.20
C SER A 72 4.47 -12.76 -18.40
N ARG A 73 5.45 -11.86 -18.19
CA ARG A 73 6.28 -11.34 -19.29
C ARG A 73 7.33 -12.34 -19.78
N TYR A 74 7.38 -13.53 -19.17
CA TYR A 74 8.12 -14.69 -19.65
C TYR A 74 7.28 -15.56 -20.62
N ALA A 75 5.98 -15.26 -20.78
CA ALA A 75 5.08 -15.84 -21.76
C ALA A 75 4.59 -14.72 -22.70
N GLU A 76 5.32 -14.50 -23.78
CA GLU A 76 4.89 -13.64 -24.89
C GLU A 76 3.58 -14.18 -25.47
N ASP A 77 2.50 -13.36 -25.49
CA ASP A 77 1.77 -13.02 -26.73
C ASP A 77 0.37 -12.38 -26.55
N ASP A 78 -0.23 -12.21 -25.36
CA ASP A 78 -1.63 -11.70 -25.29
C ASP A 78 -1.92 -10.49 -24.37
N PHE A 79 -0.91 -9.87 -23.77
CA PHE A 79 -1.12 -8.99 -22.60
C PHE A 79 -1.03 -7.47 -22.82
N HIS A 80 -1.08 -6.95 -24.05
CA HIS A 80 -0.89 -5.51 -24.30
C HIS A 80 -1.98 -4.60 -23.68
N LYS A 81 -3.20 -5.09 -23.43
CA LYS A 81 -4.31 -4.28 -22.89
C LYS A 81 -4.55 -4.41 -21.39
N SER A 82 -4.18 -5.52 -20.76
CA SER A 82 -4.48 -5.81 -19.34
C SER A 82 -3.33 -5.43 -18.39
N ILE A 83 -2.13 -5.18 -18.91
CA ILE A 83 -0.97 -4.66 -18.16
C ILE A 83 -1.26 -3.30 -17.47
N PRO A 84 -1.80 -2.26 -18.14
CA PRO A 84 -2.03 -0.96 -17.50
C PRO A 84 -3.05 -1.03 -16.35
N LEU A 85 -4.09 -1.86 -16.47
CA LEU A 85 -5.10 -2.05 -15.43
C LEU A 85 -4.53 -2.78 -14.20
N LYS A 86 -3.70 -3.80 -14.39
CA LYS A 86 -3.00 -4.49 -13.28
C LYS A 86 -2.07 -3.52 -12.53
N LEU A 87 -1.36 -2.64 -13.26
CA LEU A 87 -0.51 -1.61 -12.68
C LEU A 87 -1.29 -0.59 -11.83
N ILE A 88 -2.46 -0.13 -12.29
CA ILE A 88 -3.32 0.76 -11.50
C ILE A 88 -3.76 0.07 -10.20
N SER A 89 -4.23 -1.19 -10.28
CA SER A 89 -4.66 -1.94 -9.10
C SER A 89 -3.56 -2.07 -8.04
N VAL A 90 -2.32 -2.26 -8.48
CA VAL A 90 -1.14 -2.33 -7.60
C VAL A 90 -0.85 -0.99 -6.94
N LEU A 91 -0.93 0.07 -7.72
CA LEU A 91 -0.65 1.42 -7.26
C LEU A 91 -1.67 1.89 -6.21
N VAL A 92 -2.94 1.56 -6.42
CA VAL A 92 -4.01 1.75 -5.43
C VAL A 92 -3.72 0.95 -4.15
N ALA A 93 -3.37 -0.33 -4.28
CA ALA A 93 -3.06 -1.19 -3.14
C ALA A 93 -1.86 -0.65 -2.33
N LEU A 94 -0.81 -0.15 -3.00
CA LEU A 94 0.34 0.48 -2.36
C LEU A 94 -0.01 1.76 -1.63
N PHE A 95 -0.84 2.61 -2.24
CA PHE A 95 -1.30 3.83 -1.59
C PHE A 95 -2.11 3.55 -0.32
N ILE A 96 -3.03 2.57 -0.39
CA ILE A 96 -3.80 2.09 0.76
C ILE A 96 -2.86 1.55 1.86
N SER A 97 -1.85 0.76 1.48
CA SER A 97 -0.87 0.20 2.43
C SER A 97 -0.13 1.31 3.17
N ILE A 98 0.38 2.32 2.46
CA ILE A 98 1.14 3.43 3.05
C ILE A 98 0.26 4.26 4.01
N ILE A 99 -0.98 4.57 3.62
CA ILE A 99 -1.94 5.25 4.52
C ILE A 99 -2.12 4.41 5.79
N SER A 100 -2.32 3.10 5.62
CA SER A 100 -2.56 2.21 6.74
C SER A 100 -1.36 2.11 7.68
N ILE A 101 -0.13 2.10 7.17
CA ILE A 101 1.10 2.18 7.98
C ILE A 101 1.16 3.49 8.76
N MET A 102 0.85 4.63 8.14
CA MET A 102 0.85 5.92 8.83
C MET A 102 -0.19 5.97 9.96
N VAL A 103 -1.36 5.36 9.75
CA VAL A 103 -2.40 5.21 10.77
C VAL A 103 -1.93 4.29 11.90
N GLY A 104 -1.34 3.14 11.58
CA GLY A 104 -0.77 2.20 12.55
C GLY A 104 0.33 2.86 13.38
N PHE A 105 1.27 3.54 12.74
CA PHE A 105 2.33 4.29 13.40
C PHE A 105 1.77 5.35 14.35
N SER A 106 0.81 6.16 13.89
CA SER A 106 0.15 7.16 14.73
C SER A 106 -0.51 6.51 15.96
N SER A 107 -1.22 5.39 15.76
CA SER A 107 -1.87 4.66 16.85
C SER A 107 -0.86 4.10 17.87
N ALA A 108 0.26 3.55 17.41
CA ALA A 108 1.33 3.04 18.27
C ALA A 108 1.93 4.15 19.16
N PHE A 109 2.14 5.35 18.62
CA PHE A 109 2.60 6.51 19.42
C PHE A 109 1.56 6.98 20.43
N PHE A 110 0.27 6.95 20.08
CA PHE A 110 -0.81 7.25 21.02
C PHE A 110 -0.87 6.25 22.19
N ILE A 111 -0.60 4.97 21.94
CA ILE A 111 -0.51 3.94 22.99
C ILE A 111 0.72 4.17 23.86
N MET A 112 1.88 4.45 23.26
CA MET A 112 3.15 4.62 23.99
C MET A 112 3.14 5.88 24.89
N TYR A 113 2.55 6.98 24.43
CA TYR A 113 2.49 8.25 25.18
C TYR A 113 1.20 8.42 25.99
N TYR A 114 0.48 7.34 26.29
CA TYR A 114 -0.83 7.40 26.97
C TYR A 114 -0.81 8.18 28.31
N HIS A 115 0.27 8.06 29.10
CA HIS A 115 0.48 8.82 30.34
C HIS A 115 1.40 10.05 30.19
N GLY A 116 1.93 10.31 28.98
CA GLY A 116 2.88 11.38 28.70
C GLY A 116 2.24 12.65 28.14
N SER A 117 3.06 13.66 27.83
CA SER A 117 2.60 14.90 27.21
C SER A 117 2.07 14.65 25.78
N LYS A 118 0.84 15.11 25.51
CA LYS A 118 0.14 14.99 24.22
C LYS A 118 0.80 15.78 23.08
N TRP A 119 1.80 16.62 23.37
CA TRP A 119 2.50 17.41 22.36
C TRP A 119 3.29 16.53 21.39
N VAL A 120 3.92 15.46 21.88
CA VAL A 120 4.77 14.57 21.08
C VAL A 120 3.96 13.78 20.05
N PRO A 121 2.85 13.10 20.39
CA PRO A 121 2.00 12.42 19.40
C PRO A 121 1.44 13.37 18.34
N ASN A 122 1.07 14.59 18.73
CA ASN A 122 0.49 15.56 17.80
C ASN A 122 1.51 16.04 16.76
N PHE A 123 2.76 16.23 17.18
CA PHE A 123 3.87 16.57 16.28
C PHE A 123 4.20 15.42 15.32
N ILE A 124 4.21 14.19 15.82
CA ILE A 124 4.45 12.99 15.02
C ILE A 124 3.32 12.77 14.01
N PHE A 125 2.06 13.01 14.40
CA PHE A 125 0.92 12.94 13.49
C PHE A 125 1.05 13.96 12.35
N ALA A 126 1.45 15.20 12.66
CA ALA A 126 1.70 16.21 11.64
C ALA A 126 2.81 15.79 10.67
N LEU A 127 3.90 15.18 11.18
CA LEU A 127 5.01 14.69 10.37
C LEU A 127 4.60 13.48 9.49
N ALA A 128 3.79 12.56 10.03
CA ALA A 128 3.28 11.39 9.32
C ALA A 128 2.32 11.75 8.16
N PHE A 129 1.76 12.96 8.18
CA PHE A 129 0.89 13.45 7.11
C PHE A 129 1.64 13.94 5.87
N ILE A 130 2.92 14.33 6.01
CA ILE A 130 3.77 14.85 4.93
C ILE A 130 3.96 13.89 3.74
N PRO A 131 4.21 12.57 3.93
CA PRO A 131 4.41 11.65 2.81
C PRO A 131 3.16 11.42 1.95
N ILE A 132 1.95 11.60 2.50
CA ILE A 132 0.67 11.34 1.81
C ILE A 132 0.48 12.25 0.58
N PRO A 133 0.53 13.60 0.68
CA PRO A 133 0.39 14.48 -0.47
C PRO A 133 1.59 14.36 -1.43
N LEU A 134 2.77 14.04 -0.92
CA LEU A 134 3.98 13.87 -1.75
C LEU A 134 3.82 12.66 -2.68
N ILE A 135 3.37 11.53 -2.14
CA ILE A 135 3.07 10.32 -2.91
C ILE A 135 1.88 10.58 -3.85
N ALA A 136 0.81 11.23 -3.39
CA ALA A 136 -0.34 11.55 -4.24
C ALA A 136 0.09 12.42 -5.45
N PHE A 137 0.97 13.41 -5.23
CA PHE A 137 1.52 14.26 -6.28
C PHE A 137 2.42 13.48 -7.26
N LEU A 138 3.26 12.57 -6.77
CA LEU A 138 4.10 11.68 -7.59
C LEU A 138 3.27 10.67 -8.39
N LEU A 139 2.18 10.18 -7.82
CA LEU A 139 1.24 9.24 -8.44
C LEU A 139 0.38 9.91 -9.52
N PHE A 140 0.02 11.17 -9.33
CA PHE A 140 -0.86 11.92 -10.23
C PHE A 140 -0.44 11.90 -11.72
N PRO A 141 0.81 12.24 -12.11
CA PRO A 141 1.23 12.18 -13.50
C PRO A 141 1.22 10.76 -14.04
N LEU A 142 1.59 9.77 -13.22
CA LEU A 142 1.57 8.36 -13.62
C LEU A 142 0.15 7.86 -13.88
N TRP A 143 -0.80 8.25 -13.03
CA TRP A 143 -2.23 7.98 -13.23
C TRP A 143 -2.75 8.65 -14.50
N SER A 144 -2.41 9.93 -14.70
CA SER A 144 -2.78 10.69 -15.89
C SER A 144 -2.26 10.04 -17.17
N ASP A 145 -1.00 9.62 -17.20
CA ASP A 145 -0.39 8.96 -18.36
C ASP A 145 -1.03 7.60 -18.66
N ILE A 146 -1.33 6.80 -17.65
CA ILE A 146 -1.98 5.49 -17.84
C ILE A 146 -3.42 5.67 -18.31
N VAL A 147 -4.16 6.62 -17.73
CA VAL A 147 -5.54 6.95 -18.15
C VAL A 147 -5.51 7.48 -19.58
N TYR A 148 -4.63 8.43 -19.90
CA TYR A 148 -4.48 8.99 -21.24
C TYR A 148 -4.14 7.89 -22.26
N SER A 149 -3.16 7.04 -21.98
CA SER A 149 -2.78 5.92 -22.86
C SER A 149 -3.93 4.92 -23.06
N THR A 150 -4.68 4.62 -22.00
CA THR A 150 -5.84 3.69 -22.06
C THR A 150 -7.00 4.29 -22.86
N TYR A 151 -7.30 5.58 -22.68
CA TYR A 151 -8.36 6.27 -23.41
C TYR A 151 -7.98 6.55 -24.88
N PHE A 152 -6.72 6.94 -25.14
CA PHE A 152 -6.21 7.24 -26.49
C PHE A 152 -6.06 5.97 -27.33
N CYS A 153 -5.53 4.88 -26.76
CA CYS A 153 -5.51 3.57 -27.44
C CYS A 153 -6.92 3.01 -27.69
N ARG A 154 -7.90 3.29 -26.81
CA ARG A 154 -9.30 2.86 -27.03
C ARG A 154 -9.97 3.61 -28.17
N ASN A 155 -9.57 4.86 -28.42
CA ASN A 155 -10.15 5.67 -29.49
C ASN A 155 -9.52 5.40 -30.86
N PHE A 156 -8.23 5.04 -30.92
CA PHE A 156 -7.54 4.75 -32.19
C PHE A 156 -7.70 3.29 -32.66
N PHE A 157 -7.84 2.33 -31.74
CA PHE A 157 -8.07 0.91 -32.05
C PHE A 157 -9.57 0.55 -32.05
N ARG A 158 -10.38 1.33 -32.76
CA ARG A 158 -11.67 0.84 -33.25
C ARG A 158 -11.34 0.07 -34.53
N PRO A 159 -11.41 -1.28 -34.55
CA PRO A 159 -11.31 -1.98 -35.82
C PRO A 159 -12.47 -1.45 -36.65
N SER A 160 -12.16 -0.90 -37.82
CA SER A 160 -13.15 -0.67 -38.86
C SER A 160 -13.78 -2.03 -39.15
N LYS A 161 -14.90 -2.31 -38.48
CA LYS A 161 -15.81 -3.36 -38.91
C LYS A 161 -16.43 -2.84 -40.21
N HIS A 162 -15.81 -3.18 -41.32
CA HIS A 162 -16.54 -3.41 -42.55
C HIS A 162 -16.44 -4.90 -42.86
N MET A 163 -17.55 -5.59 -42.58
CA MET A 163 -17.82 -6.95 -43.03
C MET A 163 -17.98 -6.96 -44.56
N LEU A 164 -17.34 -7.95 -45.18
CA LEU A 164 -17.66 -8.67 -46.42
C LEU A 164 -18.81 -8.10 -47.29
N PHE A 165 -18.49 -7.73 -48.54
CA PHE A 165 -18.89 -8.46 -49.76
C PHE A 165 -17.86 -8.16 -50.87
#